data_AF-A0A6G7RWU3-F1
#
_entry.id   AF-A0A6G7RWU3-F1
#
_cell.length_a   1.000
_cell.length_b   1.000
_cell.length_c   1.000
_cell.angle_alpha   90.00
_cell.angle_beta   90.00
_cell.angle_gamma   90.00
#
_symmetry.space_group_name_H-M   'P 1'
#
loop_
_entity.id
_entity.type
_entity.pdbx_description
1 polymer ?
#
loop_
_entity_poly.entity_id
_entity_poly.type
_entity_poly.pdbx_seq_one_letter_code
_entity_poly.pdbx_strand_id
1 'polypeptide(L)'
;MAILFFLILLLLLAICSYVIFKALKWILKRNIRIVYTLIGIGFLLLLGVVNHLFFKNMQFIQSEVYPNLYIVKYPDNDQKVLQQAIKNQVLNHFKTTVRKGKPLSYSNKNDIHFYKYSGTTFGFLGEAGTGYFIDHEEDLGGFVTEELVMYSNYKLAQFYFNPCSQDSTLICGEIKYFKEGEIFKSEILQDK
;
A
#
# COMPACT_ATOMS: atom_id res chain seq x y z
N MET A 1 29.88 -21.75 10.25
CA MET A 1 28.44 -21.60 9.94
C MET A 1 28.22 -20.75 8.68
N ALA A 2 28.59 -19.46 8.67
CA ALA A 2 28.41 -18.57 7.51
C ALA A 2 29.15 -19.01 6.23
N ILE A 3 30.39 -19.48 6.34
CA ILE A 3 31.20 -19.95 5.19
C ILE A 3 30.58 -21.19 4.53
N LEU A 4 30.05 -22.12 5.33
CA LEU A 4 29.38 -23.32 4.84
C LEU A 4 28.09 -22.96 4.08
N PHE A 5 27.32 -22.00 4.61
CA PHE A 5 26.12 -21.49 3.95
C PHE A 5 26.45 -20.83 2.60
N PHE A 6 27.52 -20.04 2.54
CA PHE A 6 27.96 -19.40 1.30
C PHE A 6 28.38 -20.42 0.22
N LEU A 7 29.08 -21.49 0.62
CA LEU A 7 29.44 -22.58 -0.29
C LEU A 7 28.22 -23.34 -0.81
N ILE A 8 27.21 -23.59 0.03
CA ILE A 8 25.95 -24.21 -0.38
C ILE A 8 25.20 -23.30 -1.37
N LEU A 9 25.17 -21.99 -1.13
CA LEU A 9 24.54 -21.02 -2.04
C LEU A 9 25.22 -21.01 -3.42
N LEU A 10 26.55 -21.02 -3.45
CA LEU A 10 27.33 -21.11 -4.69
C LEU A 10 27.06 -22.39 -5.46
N LEU A 11 26.98 -23.53 -4.76
CA LEU A 11 26.65 -24.81 -5.37
C LEU A 11 25.24 -24.81 -5.98
N LEU A 12 24.26 -24.25 -5.26
CA LEU A 12 22.89 -24.10 -5.76
C LEU A 12 22.84 -23.22 -7.01
N LEU A 13 23.57 -22.10 -7.03
CA LEU A 13 23.69 -21.24 -8.22
C LEU A 13 24.31 -21.97 -9.42
N ALA A 14 25.36 -22.77 -9.19
CA ALA A 14 25.99 -23.58 -10.23
C ALA A 14 25.03 -24.64 -10.81
N ILE A 15 24.26 -25.31 -9.95
CA ILE A 15 23.26 -26.30 -10.37
C ILE A 15 22.12 -25.62 -11.15
N CYS A 16 21.58 -24.52 -10.63
CA CYS A 16 20.53 -23.75 -11.29
C CYS A 16 20.96 -23.26 -12.68
N SER A 17 22.16 -22.67 -12.79
CA SER A 17 22.69 -22.19 -14.06
C SER A 17 22.89 -23.33 -15.07
N TYR A 18 23.38 -24.50 -14.63
CA TYR A 18 23.51 -25.68 -15.49
C TYR A 18 22.14 -26.18 -16.01
N VAL A 19 21.13 -26.24 -15.14
CA VAL A 19 19.78 -26.68 -15.52
C VAL A 19 19.16 -25.70 -16.51
N ILE A 20 19.28 -24.39 -16.28
CA ILE A 20 18.81 -23.34 -17.19
C ILE A 20 19.50 -23.47 -18.56
N PHE A 21 20.82 -23.62 -18.59
CA PHE A 21 21.57 -23.79 -19.83
C PHE A 21 21.14 -25.03 -20.61
N LYS A 22 20.92 -26.14 -19.91
CA LYS A 22 20.45 -27.39 -20.53
C LYS A 22 19.03 -27.25 -21.09
N ALA A 23 18.14 -26.57 -20.36
CA ALA A 23 16.79 -26.27 -20.81
C ALA A 23 16.79 -25.37 -22.06
N LEU A 24 17.57 -24.28 -22.04
CA LEU A 24 17.74 -23.38 -23.19
C LEU A 24 18.24 -24.14 -24.42
N LYS A 25 19.29 -24.95 -24.27
CA LYS A 25 19.85 -25.76 -25.36
C LYS A 25 18.83 -26.75 -25.92
N TRP A 26 17.97 -27.31 -25.08
CA TRP A 26 16.91 -28.25 -25.50
C TRP A 26 15.75 -27.56 -26.23
N ILE A 27 15.38 -26.36 -25.81
CA ILE A 27 14.38 -25.49 -26.45
C ILE A 27 14.88 -25.06 -27.84
N LEU A 28 16.13 -24.57 -27.91
CA LEU A 28 16.75 -24.08 -29.15
C LEU A 28 17.00 -25.18 -30.20
N LYS A 29 16.99 -26.46 -29.81
CA LYS A 29 17.26 -27.58 -30.72
C LYS A 29 16.21 -27.74 -31.84
N ARG A 30 14.99 -27.25 -31.66
CA ARG A 30 13.93 -27.33 -32.68
C ARG A 30 13.10 -26.06 -32.70
N ASN A 31 12.93 -25.49 -33.90
CA ASN A 31 12.11 -24.28 -34.11
C ASN A 31 10.70 -24.40 -33.52
N ILE A 32 10.07 -25.58 -33.60
CA ILE A 32 8.74 -25.80 -33.04
C ILE A 32 8.69 -25.66 -31.51
N ARG A 33 9.76 -26.01 -30.80
CA ARG A 33 9.84 -25.89 -29.34
C ARG A 33 10.02 -24.44 -28.92
N ILE A 34 10.81 -23.68 -29.67
CA ILE A 34 10.96 -22.23 -29.47
C ILE A 34 9.58 -21.56 -29.57
N VAL A 35 8.80 -21.88 -30.62
CA VAL A 35 7.45 -21.32 -30.80
C VAL A 35 6.53 -21.64 -29.62
N TYR A 36 6.46 -22.90 -29.18
CA TYR A 36 5.63 -23.27 -28.02
C TYR A 36 6.08 -22.60 -26.72
N THR A 37 7.40 -22.50 -26.49
CA THR A 37 7.93 -21.81 -25.31
C THR A 37 7.58 -20.32 -25.33
N LEU A 38 7.70 -19.65 -26.49
CA LEU A 38 7.33 -18.24 -26.63
C LEU A 38 5.83 -18.01 -26.40
N ILE A 39 4.97 -18.89 -26.93
CA ILE A 39 3.52 -18.84 -26.68
C ILE A 39 3.24 -19.01 -25.19
N GLY A 40 3.88 -19.98 -24.52
CA GLY A 40 3.72 -20.20 -23.08
C GLY A 40 4.15 -19.01 -22.23
N ILE A 41 5.30 -18.39 -22.56
CA ILE A 41 5.77 -17.17 -21.88
C ILE A 41 4.80 -16.01 -22.14
N GLY A 42 4.35 -15.83 -23.38
CA GLY A 42 3.37 -14.80 -23.74
C GLY A 42 2.07 -14.96 -22.96
N PHE A 43 1.57 -16.18 -22.81
CA PHE A 43 0.38 -16.47 -22.02
C PHE A 43 0.57 -16.18 -20.53
N LEU A 44 1.72 -16.56 -19.94
CA LEU A 44 2.05 -16.24 -18.55
C LEU A 44 2.15 -14.73 -18.31
N LEU A 45 2.76 -13.99 -19.24
CA LEU A 45 2.81 -12.53 -19.18
C LEU A 45 1.41 -11.91 -19.26
N LEU A 46 0.55 -12.42 -20.15
CA LEU A 46 -0.83 -12.00 -20.28
C LEU A 46 -1.62 -12.23 -18.98
N LEU A 47 -1.49 -13.41 -18.37
CA LEU A 47 -2.10 -13.70 -17.07
C LEU A 47 -1.58 -12.75 -15.98
N GLY A 48 -0.28 -12.45 -15.98
CA GLY A 48 0.32 -11.49 -15.04
C GLY A 48 -0.24 -10.07 -15.22
N VAL A 49 -0.40 -9.61 -16.46
CA VAL A 49 -0.98 -8.29 -16.77
C VAL A 49 -2.45 -8.24 -16.38
N VAL A 50 -3.24 -9.27 -16.73
CA VAL A 50 -4.64 -9.37 -16.33
C VAL A 50 -4.76 -9.35 -14.81
N ASN A 51 -3.92 -10.10 -14.10
CA ASN A 51 -3.94 -10.10 -12.65
C ASN A 51 -3.54 -8.77 -12.03
N HIS A 52 -2.55 -8.10 -12.59
CA HIS A 52 -2.18 -6.76 -12.12
C HIS A 52 -3.31 -5.75 -12.36
N LEU A 53 -3.97 -5.78 -13.52
CA LEU A 53 -4.98 -4.79 -13.89
C LEU A 53 -6.35 -5.05 -13.26
N PHE A 54 -6.76 -6.31 -13.15
CA PHE A 54 -8.13 -6.68 -12.76
C PHE A 54 -8.25 -7.26 -11.35
N PHE A 55 -7.19 -7.85 -10.79
CA PHE A 55 -7.25 -8.55 -9.50
C PHE A 55 -6.50 -7.83 -8.37
N LYS A 56 -5.88 -6.67 -8.63
CA LYS A 56 -5.39 -5.80 -7.56
C LYS A 56 -6.56 -5.01 -6.96
N ASN A 57 -7.19 -5.62 -5.97
CA ASN A 57 -8.25 -4.99 -5.20
C ASN A 57 -7.70 -3.91 -4.27
N MET A 58 -8.48 -2.85 -4.07
CA MET A 58 -8.18 -1.81 -3.10
C MET A 58 -8.05 -2.41 -1.70
N GLN A 59 -6.99 -2.05 -0.98
CA GLN A 59 -6.73 -2.54 0.37
C GLN A 59 -6.41 -1.37 1.30
N PHE A 60 -7.06 -1.36 2.46
CA PHE A 60 -6.78 -0.41 3.54
C PHE A 60 -5.89 -1.09 4.58
N ILE A 61 -4.67 -0.58 4.75
CA ILE A 61 -3.73 -1.04 5.77
C ILE A 61 -3.71 0.00 6.88
N GLN A 62 -4.19 -0.38 8.06
CA GLN A 62 -4.06 0.47 9.24
C GLN A 62 -2.60 0.47 9.71
N SER A 63 -2.06 1.63 10.06
CA SER A 63 -0.75 1.74 10.69
C SER A 63 -0.77 1.06 12.07
N GLU A 64 0.32 0.36 12.40
CA GLU A 64 0.56 -0.24 13.72
C GLU A 64 0.89 0.83 14.78
N VAL A 65 1.46 1.95 14.34
CA VAL A 65 1.89 3.06 15.18
C VAL A 65 0.77 4.08 15.35
N TYR A 66 0.10 4.44 14.25
CA TYR A 66 -0.89 5.49 14.17
C TYR A 66 -2.29 4.91 13.92
N PRO A 67 -3.14 4.77 14.96
CA PRO A 67 -4.43 4.07 14.82
C PRO A 67 -5.39 4.81 13.88
N ASN A 68 -5.19 6.11 13.69
CA ASN A 68 -5.98 6.98 12.84
C ASN A 68 -5.41 7.11 11.42
N LEU A 69 -4.38 6.34 11.06
CA LEU A 69 -3.76 6.37 9.74
C LEU A 69 -4.05 5.10 8.96
N TYR A 70 -4.53 5.27 7.73
CA TYR A 70 -4.73 4.20 6.76
C TYR A 70 -3.89 4.45 5.50
N ILE A 71 -3.08 3.46 5.14
CA ILE A 71 -2.35 3.39 3.89
C ILE A 71 -3.15 2.55 2.89
N VAL A 72 -3.55 3.18 1.78
CA VAL A 72 -4.41 2.60 0.75
C VAL A 72 -3.54 2.03 -0.38
N LYS A 73 -3.46 0.70 -0.47
CA LYS A 73 -2.84 0.01 -1.60
C LYS A 73 -3.85 -0.13 -2.74
N TYR A 74 -3.37 0.15 -3.95
CA TYR A 74 -4.15 0.04 -5.19
C TYR A 74 -5.50 0.78 -5.12
N PRO A 75 -5.49 2.11 -4.85
CA PRO A 75 -6.72 2.89 -4.91
C PRO A 75 -7.35 2.77 -6.30
N ASP A 76 -8.67 2.68 -6.32
CA ASP A 76 -9.44 2.59 -7.57
C ASP A 76 -9.30 3.92 -8.33
N ASN A 77 -9.19 3.82 -9.65
CA ASN A 77 -9.10 4.99 -10.51
C ASN A 77 -10.44 5.73 -10.61
N ASP A 78 -11.56 5.01 -10.43
CA ASP A 78 -12.88 5.61 -10.29
C ASP A 78 -12.99 6.30 -8.92
N GLN A 79 -13.03 7.62 -8.96
CA GLN A 79 -13.16 8.46 -7.78
C GLN A 79 -14.41 8.17 -6.96
N LYS A 80 -15.53 7.76 -7.59
CA LYS A 80 -16.75 7.40 -6.85
C LYS A 80 -16.55 6.14 -6.02
N VAL A 81 -15.91 5.13 -6.61
CA VAL A 81 -15.60 3.86 -5.92
C VAL A 81 -14.64 4.11 -4.75
N LEU A 82 -13.57 4.89 -4.98
CA LEU A 82 -12.62 5.26 -3.93
C LEU A 82 -13.30 6.04 -2.79
N GLN A 83 -14.10 7.05 -3.11
CA GLN A 83 -14.80 7.87 -2.11
C GLN A 83 -15.76 7.02 -1.26
N GLN A 84 -16.50 6.12 -1.90
CA GLN A 84 -17.40 5.19 -1.20
C GLN A 84 -16.63 4.22 -0.30
N ALA A 85 -15.50 3.68 -0.78
CA ALA A 85 -14.66 2.79 0.00
C ALA A 85 -14.07 3.49 1.24
N ILE A 86 -13.60 4.73 1.09
CA ILE A 86 -13.10 5.56 2.20
C ILE A 86 -14.22 5.82 3.21
N LYS A 87 -15.42 6.20 2.76
CA LYS A 87 -16.58 6.42 3.63
C LYS A 87 -16.93 5.16 4.43
N ASN A 88 -17.00 4.01 3.78
CA ASN A 88 -17.23 2.74 4.45
C ASN A 88 -16.13 2.41 5.47
N GLN A 89 -14.88 2.71 5.14
CA GLN A 89 -13.74 2.49 6.05
C GLN A 89 -13.80 3.40 7.27
N VAL A 90 -14.24 4.66 7.12
CA VAL A 90 -14.52 5.55 8.26
C VAL A 90 -15.57 4.94 9.18
N LEU A 91 -16.70 4.47 8.64
CA LEU A 91 -17.74 3.82 9.46
C LEU A 91 -17.21 2.57 10.18
N ASN A 92 -16.40 1.76 9.50
CA ASN A 92 -15.79 0.58 10.09
C ASN A 92 -14.79 0.92 11.21
N HIS A 93 -14.02 2.01 11.07
CA HIS A 93 -13.05 2.45 12.08
C HIS A 93 -13.72 2.62 13.46
N PHE A 94 -14.92 3.22 13.51
CA PHE A 94 -15.66 3.41 14.76
C PHE A 94 -16.36 2.16 15.29
N LYS A 95 -16.65 1.17 14.42
CA LYS A 95 -17.23 -0.11 14.82
C LYS A 95 -16.21 -1.06 15.44
N THR A 96 -14.96 -0.96 15.01
CA THR A 96 -13.85 -1.77 15.54
C THR A 96 -13.23 -1.14 16.77
N THR A 97 -12.74 -1.96 17.70
CA THR A 97 -11.96 -1.47 18.84
C THR A 97 -10.73 -0.72 18.34
N VAL A 98 -10.71 0.60 18.51
CA VAL A 98 -9.58 1.44 18.14
C VAL A 98 -8.34 0.96 18.89
N ARG A 99 -7.30 0.58 18.14
CA ARG A 99 -6.01 0.17 18.72
C ARG A 99 -5.41 1.37 19.48
N LYS A 100 -4.82 1.13 20.65
CA LYS A 100 -4.03 2.16 21.34
C LYS A 100 -2.77 2.42 20.52
N GLY A 101 -2.53 3.66 20.18
CA GLY A 101 -1.31 4.09 19.49
C GLY A 101 -1.09 5.59 19.65
N LYS A 102 -0.08 6.12 18.97
CA LYS A 102 0.28 7.54 19.05
C LYS A 102 -0.55 8.35 18.04
N PRO A 103 -0.95 9.59 18.35
CA PRO A 103 -1.45 10.49 17.32
C PRO A 103 -0.29 10.90 16.39
N LEU A 104 -0.61 11.31 15.16
CA LEU A 104 0.36 11.97 14.28
C LEU A 104 0.81 13.29 14.93
N SER A 105 2.06 13.70 14.68
CA SER A 105 2.66 14.88 15.33
C SER A 105 1.91 16.18 15.05
N TYR A 106 1.34 16.29 13.85
CA TYR A 106 0.67 17.49 13.33
C TYR A 106 -0.86 17.37 13.27
N SER A 107 -1.44 16.23 13.70
CA SER A 107 -2.87 15.98 13.55
C SER A 107 -3.61 16.08 14.87
N ASN A 108 -4.87 16.53 14.79
CA ASN A 108 -5.73 16.58 15.96
C ASN A 108 -6.13 15.16 16.33
N LYS A 109 -6.34 14.85 17.62
CA LYS A 109 -6.80 13.51 18.05
C LYS A 109 -8.10 13.04 17.36
N ASN A 110 -8.85 13.98 16.78
CA ASN A 110 -10.15 13.75 16.18
C ASN A 110 -10.12 13.75 14.64
N ASP A 111 -9.06 13.22 14.04
CA ASP A 111 -9.00 13.02 12.60
C ASP A 111 -8.55 11.61 12.23
N ILE A 112 -8.94 11.19 11.02
CA ILE A 112 -8.52 9.94 10.37
C ILE A 112 -7.94 10.30 9.01
N HIS A 113 -6.76 9.78 8.70
CA HIS A 113 -6.01 10.10 7.49
C HIS A 113 -5.92 8.90 6.55
N PHE A 114 -6.07 9.16 5.26
CA PHE A 114 -5.95 8.16 4.21
C PHE A 114 -4.89 8.63 3.21
N TYR A 115 -3.82 7.84 3.06
CA TYR A 115 -2.75 8.10 2.11
C TYR A 115 -2.62 6.94 1.12
N LYS A 116 -2.39 7.25 -0.14
CA LYS A 116 -2.03 6.26 -1.16
C LYS A 116 -0.69 5.65 -0.79
N TYR A 117 -0.58 4.33 -0.88
CA TYR A 117 0.69 3.62 -0.72
C TYR A 117 1.71 4.10 -1.76
N SER A 118 2.87 4.48 -1.27
CA SER A 118 4.05 4.88 -2.03
C SER A 118 5.28 4.39 -1.30
N GLY A 119 6.36 4.23 -2.07
CA GLY A 119 7.60 3.65 -1.58
C GLY A 119 7.90 2.29 -2.20
N THR A 120 9.20 1.99 -2.26
CA THR A 120 9.72 0.71 -2.71
C THR A 120 10.30 -0.02 -1.52
N THR A 121 9.68 -1.13 -1.13
CA THR A 121 10.28 -2.07 -0.19
C THR A 121 11.38 -2.84 -0.93
N PHE A 122 12.58 -2.28 -1.01
CA PHE A 122 13.79 -3.08 -1.19
C PHE A 122 14.32 -3.32 0.21
N GLY A 123 13.98 -4.46 0.83
CA GLY A 123 14.19 -4.74 2.27
C GLY A 123 15.63 -4.70 2.82
N PHE A 124 16.57 -4.07 2.11
CA PHE A 124 17.94 -3.75 2.51
C PHE A 124 18.33 -2.27 2.30
N LEU A 125 17.51 -1.45 1.62
CA LEU A 125 17.66 0.00 1.47
C LEU A 125 16.44 0.61 2.14
N GLY A 126 16.65 1.58 3.04
CA GLY A 126 15.60 2.16 3.89
C GLY A 126 14.27 2.40 3.18
N GLU A 127 13.19 2.17 3.90
CA GLU A 127 11.84 2.36 3.37
C GLU A 127 11.55 3.87 3.30
N ALA A 128 11.44 4.40 2.09
CA ALA A 128 11.01 5.77 1.84
C ALA A 128 9.60 5.76 1.25
N GLY A 129 8.76 6.72 1.64
CA GLY A 129 7.39 6.84 1.14
C GLY A 129 6.33 6.57 2.21
N THR A 130 5.06 6.78 1.85
CA THR A 130 3.93 6.57 2.77
C THR A 130 3.82 5.15 3.33
N GLY A 131 4.47 4.16 2.69
CA GLY A 131 4.59 2.80 3.20
C GLY A 131 5.39 2.67 4.51
N TYR A 132 6.38 3.55 4.74
CA TYR A 132 7.19 3.58 5.97
C TYR A 132 6.33 3.69 7.23
N PHE A 133 5.28 4.53 7.18
CA PHE A 133 4.40 4.80 8.32
C PHE A 133 3.41 3.66 8.63
N ILE A 134 3.49 2.52 7.94
CA ILE A 134 2.71 1.34 8.29
C ILE A 134 3.16 0.82 9.66
N ASP A 135 4.46 0.79 9.92
CA ASP A 135 5.06 0.21 11.12
C ASP A 135 6.14 1.12 11.76
N HIS A 136 6.46 2.27 11.17
CA HIS A 136 7.42 3.23 11.72
C HIS A 136 6.78 4.56 12.17
N GLU A 137 7.40 5.18 13.18
CA GLU A 137 7.11 6.54 13.64
C GLU A 137 7.76 7.59 12.72
N GLU A 138 7.19 8.79 12.65
CA GLU A 138 7.82 9.93 11.97
C GLU A 138 9.20 10.24 12.57
N ASP A 139 10.18 10.45 11.69
CA ASP A 139 11.51 10.90 12.10
C ASP A 139 11.61 12.42 11.94
N LEU A 140 11.41 13.11 13.06
CA LEU A 140 11.45 14.57 13.16
C LEU A 140 12.88 15.13 13.34
N GLY A 141 13.90 14.27 13.35
CA GLY A 141 15.27 14.64 13.69
C GLY A 141 16.29 14.45 12.56
N GLY A 142 17.39 15.20 12.61
CA GLY A 142 18.56 14.99 11.74
C GLY A 142 18.54 15.79 10.43
N PHE A 143 19.47 15.47 9.52
CA PHE A 143 19.60 16.11 8.20
C PHE A 143 18.60 15.58 7.17
N VAL A 144 17.95 14.45 7.46
CA VAL A 144 16.93 13.80 6.63
C VAL A 144 15.78 13.50 7.56
N THR A 145 14.65 14.19 7.38
CA THR A 145 13.42 13.93 8.15
C THR A 145 12.44 13.15 7.28
N GLU A 146 11.71 12.23 7.91
CA GLU A 146 10.71 11.39 7.26
C GLU A 146 9.36 11.67 7.91
N GLU A 147 8.67 12.68 7.37
CA GLU A 147 7.41 13.20 7.91
C GLU A 147 6.26 12.91 6.94
N LEU A 148 5.16 12.40 7.45
CA LEU A 148 4.02 12.01 6.61
C LEU A 148 3.43 13.23 5.88
N VAL A 149 3.53 14.42 6.46
CA VAL A 149 3.08 15.69 5.86
C VAL A 149 3.81 16.02 4.55
N MET A 150 5.05 15.55 4.37
CA MET A 150 5.81 15.74 3.12
C MET A 150 5.20 14.96 1.96
N TYR A 151 4.36 13.97 2.24
CA TYR A 151 3.65 13.15 1.25
C TYR A 151 2.26 13.67 0.92
N SER A 152 2.04 14.99 0.98
CA SER A 152 0.74 15.63 0.70
C SER A 152 0.13 15.22 -0.64
N ASN A 153 0.95 15.03 -1.68
CA ASN A 153 0.53 14.55 -3.01
C ASN A 153 -0.07 13.14 -3.00
N TYR A 154 0.23 12.34 -1.98
CA TYR A 154 -0.31 11.00 -1.79
C TYR A 154 -1.53 10.99 -0.86
N LYS A 155 -1.90 12.12 -0.26
CA LYS A 155 -3.10 12.21 0.58
C LYS A 155 -4.33 11.98 -0.29
N LEU A 156 -5.20 11.07 0.15
CA LEU A 156 -6.45 10.72 -0.53
C LEU A 156 -7.65 11.34 0.18
N ALA A 157 -7.68 11.26 1.51
CA ALA A 157 -8.75 11.84 2.30
C ALA A 157 -8.31 12.15 3.73
N GLN A 158 -9.02 13.08 4.36
CA GLN A 158 -8.98 13.32 5.80
C GLN A 158 -10.41 13.41 6.30
N PHE A 159 -10.74 12.59 7.29
CA PHE A 159 -12.00 12.70 8.01
C PHE A 159 -11.75 13.41 9.33
N TYR A 160 -12.43 14.52 9.55
CA TYR A 160 -12.42 15.24 10.82
C TYR A 160 -13.76 15.02 11.50
N PHE A 161 -13.74 14.49 12.73
CA PHE A 161 -14.95 14.18 13.47
C PHE A 161 -15.11 15.04 14.72
N ASN A 162 -16.35 15.38 15.04
CA ASN A 162 -16.72 16.09 16.25
C ASN A 162 -17.89 15.38 16.92
N PRO A 163 -18.05 15.48 18.25
CA PRO A 163 -19.20 14.95 18.94
C PRO A 163 -20.49 15.50 18.31
N CYS A 164 -21.42 14.62 17.93
CA CYS A 164 -22.74 15.04 17.49
C CYS A 164 -23.49 15.70 18.66
N SER A 165 -23.97 16.93 18.48
CA SER A 165 -24.65 17.67 19.56
C SER A 165 -26.00 17.07 19.97
N GLN A 166 -26.59 16.20 19.12
CA GLN A 166 -27.95 15.69 19.28
C GLN A 166 -28.02 14.21 19.69
N ASP A 167 -27.05 13.38 19.29
CA ASP A 167 -27.04 11.93 19.55
C ASP A 167 -25.59 11.41 19.58
N SER A 168 -25.12 10.95 20.74
CA SER A 168 -23.76 10.43 20.92
C SER A 168 -23.50 9.08 20.23
N THR A 169 -24.54 8.44 19.68
CA THR A 169 -24.43 7.20 18.92
C THR A 169 -24.17 7.41 17.43
N LEU A 170 -24.26 8.66 16.94
CA LEU A 170 -23.96 9.02 15.56
C LEU A 170 -22.49 9.38 15.38
N ILE A 171 -21.97 9.08 14.19
CA ILE A 171 -20.68 9.54 13.69
C ILE A 171 -20.93 10.84 12.92
N CYS A 172 -20.47 11.97 13.47
CA CYS A 172 -20.54 13.28 12.81
C CYS A 172 -19.16 13.78 12.42
N GLY A 173 -19.01 14.22 11.18
CA GLY A 173 -17.78 14.85 10.73
C GLY A 173 -17.82 15.31 9.28
N GLU A 174 -16.67 15.74 8.81
CA GLU A 174 -16.44 16.16 7.43
C GLU A 174 -15.33 15.30 6.82
N ILE A 175 -15.59 14.66 5.69
CA ILE A 175 -14.58 14.02 4.86
C ILE A 175 -14.13 15.03 3.81
N LYS A 176 -12.83 15.35 3.80
CA LYS A 176 -12.16 16.14 2.76
C LYS A 176 -11.38 15.20 1.86
N TYR A 177 -11.64 15.23 0.56
CA TYR A 177 -10.95 14.44 -0.45
C TYR A 177 -9.87 15.27 -1.13
N PHE A 178 -8.72 14.65 -1.32
CA PHE A 178 -7.52 15.30 -1.83
C PHE A 178 -7.12 14.71 -3.18
N LYS A 179 -6.61 15.58 -4.06
CA LYS A 179 -5.98 15.21 -5.32
C LYS A 179 -4.76 16.10 -5.51
N GLU A 180 -3.59 15.49 -5.67
CA GLU A 180 -2.32 16.21 -5.86
C GLU A 180 -2.06 17.25 -4.76
N GLY A 181 -2.38 16.89 -3.50
CA GLY A 181 -2.19 17.76 -2.34
C GLY A 181 -3.31 18.79 -2.11
N GLU A 182 -4.22 18.99 -3.06
CA GLU A 182 -5.30 19.97 -2.96
C GLU A 182 -6.64 19.32 -2.63
N ILE A 183 -7.47 20.03 -1.84
CA ILE A 183 -8.84 19.61 -1.57
C ILE A 183 -9.68 19.89 -2.81
N PHE A 184 -10.27 18.84 -3.39
CA PHE A 184 -11.15 18.98 -4.55
C PHE A 184 -12.62 18.74 -4.24
N LYS A 185 -12.94 18.08 -3.12
CA LYS A 185 -14.30 17.80 -2.67
C LYS A 185 -14.34 17.66 -1.15
N SER A 186 -15.41 18.13 -0.52
CA SER A 186 -15.75 17.76 0.84
C SER A 186 -17.19 17.26 0.96
N GLU A 187 -17.43 16.41 1.95
CA GLU A 187 -18.73 15.80 2.23
C GLU A 187 -18.94 15.73 3.74
N ILE A 188 -20.15 16.09 4.20
CA ILE A 188 -20.55 15.94 5.60
C ILE A 188 -21.03 14.49 5.79
N LEU A 189 -20.49 13.81 6.80
CA LEU A 189 -20.92 12.48 7.22
C LEU A 189 -21.74 12.59 8.50
N GLN A 190 -22.96 12.07 8.46
CA GLN A 190 -23.85 11.86 9.61
C GLN A 190 -24.47 10.48 9.45
N ASP A 191 -23.92 9.49 10.16
CA ASP A 191 -24.33 8.08 10.02
C ASP A 191 -24.19 7.31 11.35
N LYS A 192 -24.77 6.11 11.44
CA LYS A 192 -24.71 5.20 12.60
C LYS A 192 -23.67 4.09 12.46
#